data_AF-A0A1R4I6A9-F1
#
_entry.id   AF-A0A1R4I6A9-F1
#
_cell.length_a   1.000
_cell.length_b   1.000
_cell.length_c   1.000
_cell.angle_alpha   90.00
_cell.angle_beta   90.00
_cell.angle_gamma   90.00
#
_symmetry.space_group_name_H-M   'P 1'
#
loop_
_entity.id
_entity.type
_entity.pdbx_description
1 polymer ?
#
loop_
_entity_poly.entity_id
_entity_poly.type
_entity_poly.pdbx_seq_one_letter_code
_entity_poly.pdbx_strand_id
1 'polypeptide(L)'
;MTQPTHTHRTNGGKFAEIERIHGGGASEGWVQVIYHDIDRDVRSYTNPEDWEQNWREITPDDCTVCLGTGTDHIKGNAANPCGHCYGLGKVLDSSERPSEMWDVASIAGGIIQRQLEELLNLRRIADNPAVLALLEKERQQALSESTARNEQAWREGQGFGPGGQRYTGD
;
A
#
# COMPACT_ATOMS: atom_id res chain seq x y z
N MET A 1 -10.30 14.01 24.05
CA MET A 1 -9.83 14.18 22.65
C MET A 1 -9.30 12.84 22.19
N THR A 2 -9.75 12.34 21.04
CA THR A 2 -9.21 11.12 20.42
C THR A 2 -7.80 11.43 19.90
N GLN A 3 -6.80 10.61 20.25
CA GLN A 3 -5.48 10.73 19.65
C GLN A 3 -5.49 10.17 18.22
N PRO A 4 -4.82 10.81 17.26
CA PRO A 4 -4.71 10.28 15.91
C PRO A 4 -3.83 9.03 15.91
N THR A 5 -4.28 7.98 15.23
CA THR A 5 -3.49 6.76 15.01
C THR A 5 -2.98 6.68 13.57
N HIS A 6 -3.66 7.37 12.64
CA HIS A 6 -3.39 7.30 11.20
C HIS A 6 -3.36 8.69 10.56
N THR A 7 -2.70 8.76 9.42
CA THR A 7 -2.60 9.92 8.53
C THR A 7 -2.83 9.48 7.09
N HIS A 8 -3.47 10.32 6.27
CA HIS A 8 -3.59 10.01 4.85
C HIS A 8 -2.23 10.17 4.18
N ARG A 9 -1.82 9.19 3.35
CA ARG A 9 -0.50 9.14 2.72
C ARG A 9 -0.19 10.37 1.88
N THR A 10 -1.14 10.80 1.05
CA THR A 10 -0.98 11.96 0.16
C THR A 10 -1.39 13.28 0.80
N ASN A 11 -2.54 13.31 1.48
CA ASN A 11 -3.17 14.56 1.90
C ASN A 11 -2.90 14.93 3.37
N GLY A 12 -2.30 14.03 4.16
CA GLY A 12 -2.16 14.20 5.60
C GLY A 12 -3.51 14.16 6.32
N GLY A 13 -3.62 14.87 7.44
CA GLY A 13 -4.82 14.89 8.28
C GLY A 13 -4.80 13.87 9.41
N LYS A 14 -5.63 14.11 10.42
CA LYS A 14 -5.67 13.32 11.66
C LYS A 14 -6.82 12.32 11.63
N PHE A 15 -6.48 11.04 11.58
CA PHE A 15 -7.46 9.97 11.60
C PHE A 15 -7.24 9.02 12.76
N ALA A 16 -8.31 8.42 13.27
CA ALA A 16 -8.24 7.31 14.20
C ALA A 16 -9.05 6.14 13.66
N GLU A 17 -8.40 4.99 13.43
CA GLU A 17 -9.10 3.72 13.25
C GLU A 17 -9.84 3.39 14.55
N ILE A 18 -11.16 3.21 14.48
CA ILE A 18 -11.99 2.90 15.64
C ILE A 18 -12.20 1.39 15.73
N GLU A 19 -12.68 0.78 14.65
CA GLU A 19 -13.09 -0.62 14.64
C GLU A 19 -13.11 -1.18 13.21
N ARG A 20 -12.85 -2.48 13.08
CA ARG A 20 -13.13 -3.25 11.87
C ARG A 20 -14.34 -4.14 12.09
N ILE A 21 -15.39 -3.91 11.34
CA ILE A 21 -16.65 -4.65 11.46
C ILE A 21 -16.74 -5.68 10.34
N HIS A 22 -17.05 -6.91 10.73
CA HIS A 22 -17.45 -7.97 9.80
C HIS A 22 -18.97 -7.90 9.60
N GLY A 23 -19.39 -7.77 8.35
CA GLY A 23 -20.80 -7.79 7.98
C GLY A 23 -21.45 -9.14 8.30
N GLY A 24 -22.71 -9.09 8.72
CA GLY A 24 -23.54 -10.28 8.94
C GLY A 24 -24.69 -10.38 7.94
N GLY A 25 -25.30 -11.56 7.83
CA GLY A 25 -26.48 -11.80 6.99
C GLY A 25 -26.21 -11.52 5.51
N ALA A 26 -26.95 -10.61 4.89
CA ALA A 26 -26.76 -10.26 3.46
C ALA A 26 -25.40 -9.58 3.16
N SER A 27 -24.65 -9.20 4.20
CA SER A 27 -23.29 -8.64 4.11
C SER A 27 -22.22 -9.58 4.66
N GLU A 28 -22.55 -10.86 4.84
CA GLU A 28 -21.61 -11.88 5.29
C GLU A 28 -20.42 -11.96 4.32
N GLY A 29 -19.20 -11.87 4.87
CA GLY A 29 -17.95 -11.82 4.10
C GLY A 29 -17.45 -10.39 3.76
N TRP A 30 -18.26 -9.36 3.97
CA TRP A 30 -17.82 -7.98 3.81
C TRP A 30 -17.15 -7.48 5.09
N VAL A 31 -16.03 -6.78 4.96
CA VAL A 31 -15.36 -6.12 6.09
C VAL A 31 -15.38 -4.62 5.84
N GLN A 32 -15.64 -3.84 6.88
CA GLN A 32 -15.57 -2.37 6.85
C GLN A 32 -14.65 -1.86 7.95
N VAL A 33 -13.90 -0.82 7.65
CA VAL A 33 -13.10 -0.06 8.61
C VAL A 33 -13.87 1.20 8.97
N ILE A 34 -14.18 1.37 10.25
CA ILE A 34 -14.73 2.60 10.81
C ILE A 34 -13.58 3.45 11.32
N TYR A 35 -13.55 4.71 10.90
CA TYR A 35 -12.54 5.66 11.33
C TYR A 35 -13.14 7.03 11.69
N HIS A 36 -12.45 7.76 12.55
CA HIS A 36 -12.76 9.14 12.93
C HIS A 36 -11.83 10.07 12.17
N ASP A 37 -12.39 10.97 11.35
CA ASP A 37 -11.71 12.18 10.90
C ASP A 37 -11.76 13.19 12.06
N ILE A 38 -10.63 13.35 12.76
CA ILE A 38 -10.53 14.16 13.97
C ILE A 38 -10.62 15.65 13.64
N ASP A 39 -10.12 16.06 12.47
CA ASP A 39 -10.12 17.46 12.07
C ASP A 39 -11.54 17.95 11.70
N ARG A 40 -12.37 17.07 11.13
CA ARG A 40 -13.77 17.36 10.79
C ARG A 40 -14.78 16.94 11.86
N ASP A 41 -14.32 16.19 12.85
CA ASP A 41 -15.14 15.53 13.87
C ASP A 41 -16.26 14.64 13.28
N VAL A 42 -15.92 13.85 12.26
CA VAL A 42 -16.87 12.97 11.56
C VAL A 42 -16.40 11.52 11.62
N ARG A 43 -17.33 10.61 11.89
CA ARG A 43 -17.10 9.17 11.71
C ARG A 43 -17.48 8.75 10.31
N SER A 44 -16.57 8.05 9.66
CA SER A 44 -16.72 7.54 8.30
C SER A 44 -16.40 6.05 8.29
N TYR A 45 -16.80 5.38 7.22
CA TYR A 45 -16.46 3.99 6.97
C TYR A 45 -15.88 3.84 5.57
N THR A 46 -14.94 2.93 5.42
CA THR A 46 -14.41 2.51 4.12
C THR A 46 -14.16 1.00 4.12
N ASN A 47 -13.76 0.43 2.98
CA ASN A 47 -13.33 -0.95 2.91
C ASN A 47 -11.83 -1.08 3.34
N PRO A 48 -11.37 -2.26 3.78
CA PRO A 48 -9.99 -2.45 4.24
C PRO A 48 -8.91 -2.13 3.20
N GLU A 49 -9.15 -2.46 1.93
CA GLU A 49 -8.17 -2.24 0.86
C GLU A 49 -7.94 -0.74 0.63
N ASP A 50 -9.01 0.04 0.56
CA ASP A 50 -8.95 1.50 0.46
C ASP A 50 -8.28 2.12 1.70
N TRP A 51 -8.58 1.61 2.89
CA TRP A 51 -7.94 2.05 4.12
C TRP A 51 -6.42 1.85 4.10
N GLU A 52 -5.97 0.64 3.77
CA GLU A 52 -4.55 0.29 3.75
C GLU A 52 -3.78 1.01 2.63
N GLN A 53 -4.46 1.25 1.50
CA GLN A 53 -3.90 1.94 0.35
C GLN A 53 -3.72 3.44 0.59
N ASN A 54 -4.67 4.10 1.27
CA ASN A 54 -4.70 5.56 1.38
C ASN A 54 -4.27 6.09 2.75
N TRP A 55 -4.38 5.29 3.81
CA TRP A 55 -3.95 5.65 5.16
C TRP A 55 -2.74 4.82 5.57
N ARG A 56 -1.98 5.39 6.50
CA ARG A 56 -0.90 4.70 7.18
C ARG A 56 -0.90 5.08 8.65
N GLU A 57 -0.39 4.19 9.48
CA GLU A 57 -0.13 4.52 10.87
C GLU A 57 0.87 5.67 10.99
N ILE A 58 0.68 6.48 12.02
CA ILE A 58 1.61 7.53 12.41
C ILE A 58 2.77 6.87 13.16
N THR A 59 3.98 7.04 12.65
CA THR A 59 5.17 6.48 13.30
C THR A 59 5.72 7.44 14.35
N PRO A 60 6.49 6.96 15.36
CA PRO A 60 7.02 7.83 16.41
C PRO A 60 7.92 8.96 15.91
N ASP A 61 8.63 8.74 14.80
CA ASP A 61 9.50 9.73 14.16
C ASP A 61 8.78 10.63 13.14
N ASP A 62 7.46 10.47 12.95
CA ASP A 62 6.68 11.38 12.12
C ASP A 62 6.60 12.76 12.76
N CYS A 63 6.75 13.79 11.93
CA CYS A 63 6.57 15.16 12.34
C CYS A 63 5.16 15.35 12.91
N THR A 64 5.08 15.84 14.15
CA THR A 64 3.82 16.07 14.88
C THR A 64 2.90 17.09 14.22
N VAL A 65 3.44 17.92 13.31
CA VAL A 65 2.68 18.92 12.54
C VAL A 65 2.15 18.32 11.24
N CYS A 66 3.02 17.81 10.36
CA CYS A 66 2.59 17.31 9.05
C CYS A 66 2.29 15.80 9.03
N LEU A 67 2.41 15.12 10.16
CA LEU A 67 2.16 13.68 10.33
C LEU A 67 2.88 12.86 9.26
N GLY A 68 4.14 13.23 9.00
CA GLY A 68 4.99 12.54 8.04
C GLY A 68 4.65 12.69 6.56
N THR A 69 3.80 13.63 6.18
CA THR A 69 3.60 13.99 4.76
C THR A 69 4.74 14.84 4.19
N GLY A 70 5.47 15.56 5.05
CA GLY A 70 6.49 16.52 4.61
C GLY A 70 5.93 17.81 4.00
N THR A 71 4.60 17.98 3.92
CA THR A 71 3.97 19.16 3.31
C THR A 71 3.11 19.92 4.31
N ASP A 72 2.88 21.22 4.06
CA ASP A 72 2.00 22.06 4.88
C ASP A 72 0.52 21.87 4.51
N HIS A 73 0.01 20.65 4.75
CA HIS A 73 -1.38 20.32 4.47
C HIS A 73 -2.36 21.02 5.44
N ILE A 74 -1.92 21.38 6.65
CA ILE A 74 -2.75 22.10 7.63
C ILE A 74 -3.20 23.46 7.08
N LYS A 75 -2.36 24.15 6.31
CA LYS A 75 -2.73 25.42 5.66
C LYS A 75 -3.35 25.24 4.27
N GLY A 76 -3.70 24.01 3.89
CA GLY A 76 -4.24 23.70 2.56
C GLY A 76 -3.23 23.91 1.43
N ASN A 77 -1.92 23.94 1.73
CA ASN A 77 -0.88 24.21 0.76
C ASN A 77 0.10 23.04 0.65
N ALA A 78 -0.38 21.95 0.04
CA ALA A 78 0.40 20.74 -0.18
C ALA A 78 1.62 20.93 -1.10
N ALA A 79 1.72 22.07 -1.81
CA ALA A 79 2.87 22.38 -2.65
C ALA A 79 4.09 22.84 -1.85
N ASN A 80 3.89 23.30 -0.61
CA ASN A 80 4.95 23.83 0.22
C ASN A 80 5.47 22.79 1.23
N PRO A 81 6.79 22.74 1.47
CA PRO A 81 7.35 21.86 2.49
C PRO A 81 6.86 22.29 3.89
N CYS A 82 6.63 21.32 4.76
CA CYS A 82 6.32 21.58 6.14
C CYS A 82 7.51 22.27 6.82
N GLY A 83 7.34 23.50 7.27
CA GLY A 83 8.40 24.28 7.93
C GLY A 83 8.88 23.70 9.26
N HIS A 84 8.11 22.83 9.92
CA HIS A 84 8.51 22.21 11.18
C HIS A 84 9.56 21.11 11.01
N CYS A 85 9.51 20.38 9.89
CA CYS A 85 10.44 19.29 9.57
C CYS A 85 11.27 19.57 8.31
N TYR A 86 11.29 20.82 7.84
CA TYR A 86 11.93 21.24 6.59
C TYR A 86 11.59 20.36 5.38
N GLY A 87 10.37 19.85 5.33
CA GLY A 87 9.91 18.99 4.24
C GLY A 87 10.25 17.51 4.35
N LEU A 88 11.01 17.08 5.38
CA LEU A 88 11.40 15.67 5.54
C LEU A 88 10.24 14.76 5.96
N GLY A 89 9.17 15.33 6.53
CA GLY A 89 8.11 14.57 7.19
C GLY A 89 8.54 13.95 8.52
N LYS A 90 9.84 13.87 8.81
CA LYS A 90 10.39 13.23 10.01
C LYS A 90 11.00 14.24 10.97
N VAL A 91 11.06 13.86 12.24
CA VAL A 91 11.69 14.61 13.34
C VAL A 91 12.79 13.78 13.97
N LEU A 92 13.48 14.35 14.96
CA LEU A 92 14.43 13.61 15.79
C LEU A 92 13.70 12.52 16.60
N ASP A 93 14.44 11.53 17.09
CA ASP A 93 13.90 10.46 17.95
C ASP A 93 13.26 11.02 19.24
N SER A 94 13.69 12.20 19.69
CA SER A 94 13.08 12.95 20.79
C SER A 94 11.71 13.56 20.45
N SER A 95 11.22 13.38 19.22
CA SER A 95 10.07 14.08 18.64
C SER A 95 10.24 15.60 18.52
N GLU A 96 11.47 16.10 18.68
CA GLU A 96 11.77 17.52 18.56
C GLU A 96 11.99 17.93 17.10
N ARG A 97 11.61 19.17 16.79
CA ARG A 97 11.90 19.75 15.48
C ARG A 97 13.42 19.80 15.26
N PRO A 98 13.90 19.49 14.05
CA PRO A 98 15.27 19.82 13.70
C PRO A 98 15.50 21.32 13.89
N SER A 99 16.55 21.67 14.62
CA SER A 99 16.87 23.06 14.95
C SER A 99 18.06 23.57 14.14
N GLU A 100 19.00 22.69 13.81
CA GLU A 100 20.19 22.99 13.04
C GLU A 100 20.37 22.07 11.84
N MET A 101 21.30 22.44 10.94
CA MET A 101 21.57 21.69 9.71
C MET A 101 22.05 20.25 9.97
N TRP A 102 22.77 20.02 11.08
CA TRP A 102 23.20 18.67 11.46
C TRP A 102 22.04 17.77 11.90
N ASP A 103 20.99 18.32 12.50
CA ASP A 103 19.77 17.58 12.83
C ASP A 103 19.09 17.10 11.55
N VAL A 104 18.95 17.99 10.57
CA VAL A 104 18.37 17.69 9.25
C VAL A 104 19.17 16.58 8.55
N ALA A 105 20.50 16.70 8.54
CA ALA A 105 21.38 15.69 7.95
C ALA A 105 21.27 14.33 8.66
N SER A 106 21.16 14.33 9.99
CA SER A 106 21.00 13.11 10.79
C SER A 106 19.67 12.40 10.49
N ILE A 107 18.57 13.15 10.44
CA ILE A 107 17.25 12.62 10.06
C ILE A 107 17.29 12.05 8.64
N ALA A 108 17.85 12.80 7.68
CA ALA A 108 17.97 12.34 6.30
C ALA A 108 18.82 11.07 6.18
N GLY A 109 19.93 11.00 6.90
CA GLY A 109 20.77 9.80 6.98
C GLY A 109 20.01 8.59 7.50
N GLY A 110 19.21 8.75 8.56
CA GLY A 110 18.35 7.70 9.09
C GLY A 110 17.30 7.21 8.09
N ILE A 111 16.65 8.12 7.35
CA ILE A 111 15.70 7.77 6.29
C ILE A 111 16.38 6.93 5.20
N ILE A 112 17.54 7.38 4.71
CA ILE A 112 18.29 6.70 3.65
C ILE A 112 18.71 5.30 4.10
N GLN A 113 19.19 5.16 5.34
CA GLN A 113 19.62 3.88 5.90
C GLN A 113 18.45 2.87 5.95
N ARG A 114 17.28 3.29 6.43
CA ARG A 114 16.08 2.43 6.45
C ARG A 114 15.65 2.01 5.05
N GLN A 115 15.67 2.93 4.08
CA GLN A 115 15.35 2.61 2.69
C GLN A 115 16.36 1.63 2.07
N LEU A 116 17.64 1.76 2.40
CA LEU A 116 18.67 0.82 1.95
C LEU A 116 18.43 -0.57 2.52
N GLU A 117 18.11 -0.68 3.81
CA GLU A 117 17.81 -1.95 4.47
C GLU A 117 16.58 -2.64 3.84
N GLU A 118 15.52 -1.88 3.59
CA GLU A 118 14.32 -2.38 2.93
C GLU A 118 14.60 -2.87 1.50
N LEU A 119 15.35 -2.09 0.72
CA LEU A 119 15.76 -2.48 -0.64
C LEU A 119 16.62 -3.75 -0.64
N LEU A 120 17.55 -3.88 0.30
CA LEU A 120 18.38 -5.08 0.44
C LEU A 120 17.54 -6.30 0.82
N ASN A 121 16.52 -6.12 1.67
CA ASN A 121 15.59 -7.18 2.03
C ASN A 121 14.76 -7.63 0.82
N LEU A 122 14.22 -6.68 0.04
CA LEU A 122 13.47 -6.99 -1.17
C LEU A 122 14.33 -7.72 -2.22
N ARG A 123 15.59 -7.31 -2.40
CA ARG A 123 16.53 -8.01 -3.27
C ARG A 123 16.77 -9.45 -2.80
N ARG A 124 16.98 -9.65 -1.50
CA ARG A 124 17.16 -11.00 -0.92
C ARG A 124 15.94 -11.90 -1.18
N ILE A 125 14.73 -11.36 -1.12
CA ILE A 125 13.50 -12.09 -1.44
C ILE A 125 13.44 -12.42 -2.94
N ALA A 126 13.73 -11.45 -3.81
CA ALA A 126 13.72 -11.63 -5.25
C ALA A 126 14.76 -12.66 -5.73
N ASP A 127 15.93 -12.67 -5.10
CA ASP A 127 17.03 -13.60 -5.41
C ASP A 127 16.86 -14.95 -4.70
N ASN A 128 15.78 -15.16 -3.94
CA ASN A 128 15.56 -16.41 -3.24
C ASN A 128 15.18 -17.52 -4.25
N PRO A 129 15.98 -18.60 -4.36
CA PRO A 129 15.72 -19.66 -5.33
C PRO A 129 14.39 -20.37 -5.10
N ALA A 130 13.90 -20.44 -3.86
CA ALA A 130 12.58 -21.02 -3.57
C ALA A 130 11.44 -20.15 -4.13
N VAL A 131 11.57 -18.82 -4.06
CA VAL A 131 10.60 -17.87 -4.63
C VAL A 131 10.62 -17.96 -6.16
N LEU A 132 11.80 -17.98 -6.77
CA LEU A 132 11.94 -18.15 -8.22
C LEU A 132 11.33 -19.48 -8.71
N ALA A 133 11.57 -20.57 -8.00
CA ALA A 133 10.99 -21.88 -8.32
C ALA A 133 9.45 -21.89 -8.19
N LEU A 134 8.90 -21.20 -7.18
CA LEU A 134 7.46 -21.05 -7.02
C LEU A 134 6.84 -20.23 -8.16
N LEU A 135 7.44 -19.10 -8.52
CA LEU A 135 6.98 -18.26 -9.63
C LEU A 135 7.02 -19.03 -10.96
N GLU A 136 8.08 -19.79 -11.22
CA GLU A 136 8.18 -20.61 -12.43
C GLU A 136 7.12 -21.72 -12.45
N LYS A 137 6.84 -22.35 -11.30
CA LYS A 137 5.77 -23.34 -11.18
C LYS A 137 4.40 -22.75 -11.47
N GLU A 138 4.07 -21.58 -10.91
CA GLU A 138 2.81 -20.90 -11.21
C GLU A 138 2.71 -20.51 -12.69
N ARG A 139 3.80 -20.02 -13.28
CA ARG A 139 3.84 -19.69 -14.71
C ARG A 139 3.56 -20.92 -15.58
N GLN A 140 4.17 -22.06 -15.25
CA GLN A 140 3.93 -23.33 -15.95
C GLN A 140 2.49 -23.81 -15.78
N GLN A 141 1.92 -23.67 -14.58
CA GLN A 141 0.51 -24.00 -14.33
C GLN A 141 -0.43 -23.12 -15.15
N ALA A 142 -0.23 -21.79 -15.16
CA ALA A 142 -1.04 -20.88 -15.96
C ALA A 142 -0.95 -21.17 -17.47
N LEU A 143 0.24 -21.54 -17.97
CA LEU A 143 0.41 -22.00 -19.36
C LEU A 143 -0.35 -23.30 -19.62
N SER A 144 -0.28 -24.28 -18.71
CA SER A 144 -1.04 -25.53 -18.85
C SER A 144 -2.56 -25.30 -18.84
N GLU A 145 -3.06 -24.44 -17.96
CA GLU A 145 -4.48 -24.12 -17.85
C GLU A 145 -5.00 -23.32 -19.04
N SER A 146 -4.20 -22.40 -19.58
CA SER A 146 -4.55 -21.66 -20.80
C SER A 146 -4.57 -22.58 -22.02
N THR A 147 -3.61 -23.50 -22.12
CA THR A 147 -3.57 -24.51 -23.18
C THR A 147 -4.77 -25.45 -23.10
N ALA A 148 -5.09 -25.96 -21.90
CA ALA A 148 -6.25 -26.80 -21.67
C ALA A 148 -7.57 -26.09 -22.00
N ARG A 149 -7.72 -24.81 -21.61
CA ARG A 149 -8.88 -23.99 -21.98
C ARG A 149 -9.00 -23.78 -23.49
N ASN A 150 -7.88 -23.53 -24.18
CA ASN A 150 -7.87 -23.37 -25.63
C ASN A 150 -8.20 -24.67 -26.36
N GLU A 151 -7.68 -25.81 -25.91
CA GLU A 151 -8.02 -27.12 -26.48
C GLU A 151 -9.49 -27.46 -26.26
N GLN A 152 -10.02 -27.21 -25.07
CA GLN A 152 -11.43 -27.43 -24.78
C GLN A 152 -12.31 -26.52 -25.65
N ALA A 153 -11.97 -25.24 -25.78
CA ALA A 153 -12.67 -24.32 -26.67
C ALA A 153 -12.59 -24.73 -28.15
N TRP A 154 -11.46 -25.31 -28.60
CA TRP A 154 -11.32 -25.84 -29.96
C TRP A 154 -12.17 -27.10 -30.18
N ARG A 155 -12.22 -28.01 -29.21
CA ARG A 155 -13.06 -29.23 -29.24
C ARG A 155 -14.56 -28.92 -29.20
N GLU A 156 -14.96 -27.96 -28.37
CA GLU A 156 -16.35 -27.53 -28.20
C GLU A 156 -16.80 -26.56 -29.31
N GLY A 157 -15.86 -25.89 -29.97
CA GLY A 157 -16.12 -24.99 -31.09
C GLY A 157 -16.34 -25.69 -32.44
N GLN A 158 -16.78 -24.93 -33.44
CA GLN A 158 -16.88 -25.45 -34.82
C GLN A 158 -15.53 -25.76 -35.49
N GLY A 159 -14.40 -25.42 -34.85
CA GLY A 159 -13.03 -25.89 -35.10
C GLY A 159 -12.62 -26.03 -36.58
N PHE A 160 -12.16 -24.96 -37.20
CA PHE A 160 -11.47 -25.02 -38.50
C PHE A 160 -9.96 -25.14 -38.26
N GLY A 161 -9.31 -26.18 -38.79
CA GLY A 161 -7.84 -26.27 -38.81
C GLY A 161 -7.21 -25.27 -39.78
N PRO A 162 -5.88 -25.04 -39.74
CA PRO A 162 -5.20 -24.24 -40.75
C PRO A 162 -5.39 -24.89 -42.13
N GLY A 163 -6.29 -24.33 -42.94
CA GLY A 163 -6.77 -24.91 -44.20
C GLY A 163 -8.29 -25.15 -44.29
N GLY A 164 -9.06 -24.84 -43.24
CA GLY A 164 -10.53 -24.88 -43.28
C GLY A 164 -11.17 -26.27 -43.20
N GLN A 165 -10.39 -27.33 -42.92
CA GLN A 165 -10.92 -28.67 -42.70
C GLN A 165 -10.93 -29.04 -41.21
N ARG A 166 -12.02 -29.69 -40.78
CA ARG A 166 -12.12 -30.34 -39.47
C ARG A 166 -11.31 -31.63 -39.50
N TYR A 167 -10.24 -31.70 -38.72
CA TYR A 167 -9.55 -32.95 -38.42
C TYR A 167 -10.25 -33.59 -37.22
N THR A 168 -11.27 -34.41 -37.46
CA THR A 168 -11.74 -35.39 -36.49
C THR A 168 -10.91 -36.65 -36.70
N GLY A 169 -9.93 -36.88 -35.83
CA GLY A 169 -9.17 -38.12 -35.83
C GLY A 169 -10.04 -39.25 -35.30
N ASP A 170 -10.39 -40.18 -36.19
CA ASP A 170 -10.66 -41.58 -35.84
C ASP A 170 -9.32 -42.35 -35.74
#